data_AF-A0A0C2BHV7-F1
#
_entry.id   AF-A0A0C2BHV7-F1
#
_cell.length_a   1.000
_cell.length_b   1.000
_cell.length_c   1.000
_cell.angle_alpha   90.00
_cell.angle_beta   90.00
_cell.angle_gamma   90.00
#
_symmetry.space_group_name_H-M   'P 1'
#
loop_
_entity.id
_entity.type
_entity.pdbx_description
1 polymer ?
#
loop_
_entity_poly.entity_id
_entity_poly.type
_entity_poly.pdbx_seq_one_letter_code
_entity_poly.pdbx_strand_id
1 'polypeptide(L)'
;MTTHATRSLWLLVFPALTFALFYQSNYGYVGPACAVADGRLFLHGEAQRELTSSENDAFRHYQRDLNIFLELKKKFPILEPPKMPSFCGSLNDAAELVLKGCIVREGKVFIDNKMVRVLTDDEEVQ
;
A
#
# COMPACT_ATOMS: atom_id res chain seq x y z
N MET A 1 47.19 36.62 -30.92
CA MET A 1 47.60 35.41 -30.16
C MET A 1 47.13 35.56 -28.72
N THR A 2 46.71 34.44 -28.10
CA THR A 2 46.19 34.22 -26.73
C THR A 2 44.80 34.80 -26.42
N THR A 3 43.66 34.08 -26.56
CA THR A 3 43.08 32.88 -25.90
C THR A 3 42.08 33.21 -24.77
N HIS A 4 40.88 32.65 -24.94
CA HIS A 4 39.69 32.66 -24.08
C HIS A 4 39.93 32.33 -22.59
N ALA A 5 39.07 32.87 -21.73
CA ALA A 5 38.55 32.14 -20.57
C ALA A 5 37.14 32.64 -20.19
N THR A 6 36.14 32.11 -20.89
CA THR A 6 34.76 31.98 -20.40
C THR A 6 34.73 31.21 -19.09
N ARG A 7 34.01 31.69 -18.08
CA ARG A 7 33.55 30.80 -17.01
C ARG A 7 32.15 31.18 -16.56
N SER A 8 31.22 30.47 -17.21
CA SER A 8 29.80 30.33 -16.91
C SER A 8 29.54 30.24 -15.40
N LEU A 9 28.95 31.29 -14.86
CA LEU A 9 28.51 31.42 -13.47
C LEU A 9 26.99 31.19 -13.40
N TRP A 10 26.49 30.08 -13.95
CA TRP A 10 25.04 29.80 -14.04
C TRP A 10 24.67 28.32 -13.79
N LEU A 11 25.46 27.56 -13.00
CA LEU A 11 25.22 26.12 -12.78
C LEU A 11 24.92 25.71 -11.33
N LEU A 12 24.67 26.64 -10.40
CA LEU A 12 24.48 26.30 -8.98
C LEU A 12 23.06 26.54 -8.42
N VAL A 13 22.02 26.59 -9.26
CA VAL A 13 20.63 26.81 -8.79
C VAL A 13 19.73 25.57 -8.92
N PHE A 14 20.19 24.46 -9.49
CA PHE A 14 19.31 23.33 -9.86
C PHE A 14 19.58 21.93 -9.25
N PRO A 15 20.14 21.71 -8.04
CA PRO A 15 20.05 20.38 -7.42
C PRO A 15 18.80 20.18 -6.54
N ALA A 16 18.14 21.24 -6.07
CA ALA A 16 17.03 21.12 -5.12
C ALA A 16 15.66 20.87 -5.78
N LEU A 17 15.41 21.44 -6.97
CA LEU A 17 14.14 21.25 -7.69
C LEU A 17 13.97 19.84 -8.28
N THR A 18 15.07 19.14 -8.57
CA THR A 18 15.04 17.77 -9.09
C THR A 18 14.73 16.73 -8.01
N PHE A 19 15.13 16.97 -6.76
CA PHE A 19 14.83 16.04 -5.65
C PHE A 19 13.33 15.96 -5.30
N ALA A 20 12.59 17.06 -5.46
CA ALA A 20 11.15 17.07 -5.19
C ALA A 20 10.31 16.32 -6.25
N LEU A 21 10.81 16.20 -7.49
CA LEU A 21 10.08 15.57 -8.60
C LEU A 21 10.07 14.03 -8.52
N PHE A 22 10.90 13.42 -7.67
CA PHE A 22 10.98 11.96 -7.52
C PHE A 22 10.49 11.44 -6.15
N TYR A 23 9.98 12.32 -5.27
CA TYR A 23 9.40 11.88 -4.01
C TYR A 23 8.01 11.28 -4.26
N GLN A 24 7.98 10.04 -4.76
CA GLN A 24 6.79 9.22 -4.75
C GLN A 24 6.61 8.67 -3.34
N SER A 25 5.59 9.14 -2.63
CA SER A 25 5.29 8.68 -1.27
C SER A 25 5.04 7.17 -1.28
N ASN A 26 5.94 6.39 -0.66
CA ASN A 26 5.74 4.95 -0.41
C ASN A 26 4.82 4.73 0.81
N TYR A 27 3.75 5.51 0.88
CA TYR A 27 2.72 5.43 1.91
C TYR A 27 1.39 5.21 1.20
N GLY A 28 0.63 4.23 1.67
CA GLY A 28 -0.70 3.96 1.12
C GLY A 28 -1.29 2.66 1.60
N TYR A 29 -2.61 2.61 1.51
CA TYR A 29 -3.42 1.50 1.99
C TYR A 29 -3.67 0.51 0.85
N VAL A 30 -3.51 -0.78 1.11
CA VAL A 30 -3.85 -1.83 0.15
C VAL A 30 -5.13 -2.54 0.58
N GLY A 31 -5.24 -2.92 1.85
CA GLY A 31 -6.41 -3.59 2.40
C GLY A 31 -6.29 -3.78 3.91
N PRO A 32 -7.33 -4.34 4.57
CA PRO A 32 -7.34 -4.50 6.03
C PRO A 32 -6.14 -5.32 6.53
N ALA A 33 -5.77 -6.32 5.73
CA ALA A 33 -4.70 -7.25 6.01
C ALA A 33 -3.31 -6.81 5.50
N CYS A 34 -3.22 -5.77 4.65
CA CYS A 34 -1.97 -5.39 3.98
C CYS A 34 -1.82 -3.87 3.85
N ALA A 35 -0.71 -3.33 4.34
CA ALA A 35 -0.39 -1.91 4.25
C ALA A 35 1.09 -1.69 3.94
N VAL A 36 1.39 -0.54 3.33
CA VAL A 36 2.77 -0.10 3.08
C VAL A 36 2.97 1.30 3.67
N ALA A 37 3.98 1.42 4.51
CA ALA A 37 4.38 2.69 5.09
C ALA A 37 5.91 2.80 5.05
N ASP A 38 6.41 3.91 4.53
CA ASP A 38 7.84 4.20 4.38
C ASP A 38 8.62 3.12 3.60
N GLY A 39 7.97 2.49 2.62
CA GLY A 39 8.57 1.38 1.86
C GLY A 39 8.58 0.04 2.60
N ARG A 40 8.04 -0.03 3.82
CA ARG A 40 7.92 -1.26 4.62
C ARG A 40 6.54 -1.88 4.48
N LEU A 41 6.52 -3.21 4.33
CA LEU A 41 5.33 -4.04 4.29
C LEU A 41 4.85 -4.36 5.70
N PHE A 42 3.55 -4.17 5.93
CA PHE A 42 2.84 -4.58 7.14
C PHE A 42 1.74 -5.57 6.76
N LEU A 43 1.71 -6.72 7.44
CA LEU A 43 0.65 -7.72 7.29
C LEU A 43 -0.08 -7.86 8.63
N HIS A 44 -1.39 -7.66 8.65
CA HIS A 44 -2.21 -7.61 9.87
C HIS A 44 -1.63 -6.69 10.96
N GLY A 45 -1.06 -5.56 10.55
CA GLY A 45 -0.44 -4.59 11.46
C GLY A 45 0.98 -4.93 11.92
N GLU A 46 1.51 -6.10 11.58
CA GLU A 46 2.87 -6.50 11.93
C GLU A 46 3.85 -6.14 10.81
N ALA A 47 4.94 -5.45 11.18
CA ALA A 47 6.03 -5.12 10.27
C ALA A 47 6.74 -6.40 9.79
N GLN A 48 6.86 -6.58 8.48
CA GLN A 48 7.49 -7.75 7.89
C GLN A 48 8.90 -7.43 7.38
N ARG A 49 8.98 -6.62 6.30
CA ARG A 49 10.24 -6.28 5.61
C ARG A 49 10.06 -5.06 4.74
N GLU A 50 11.17 -4.51 4.25
CA GLU A 50 11.16 -3.53 3.17
C GLU A 50 10.68 -4.16 1.85
N LEU A 51 9.96 -3.38 1.06
CA LEU A 51 9.60 -3.73 -0.31
C LEU A 51 10.85 -3.62 -1.20
N THR A 52 10.97 -4.55 -2.13
CA THR A 52 11.95 -4.45 -3.22
C THR A 52 11.59 -3.31 -4.18
N SER A 53 12.51 -2.91 -5.06
CA SER A 53 12.23 -1.86 -6.05
C SER A 53 11.02 -2.21 -6.93
N SER A 54 10.91 -3.45 -7.40
CA SER A 54 9.80 -3.91 -8.23
C SER A 54 8.48 -3.96 -7.46
N GLU A 55 8.50 -4.32 -6.18
CA GLU A 55 7.31 -4.27 -5.32
C GLU A 55 6.85 -2.84 -5.06
N ASN A 56 7.79 -1.91 -4.87
CA ASN A 56 7.46 -0.49 -4.76
C ASN A 56 6.83 0.03 -6.06
N ASP A 57 7.32 -0.38 -7.24
CA ASP A 57 6.71 -0.04 -8.52
C ASP A 57 5.28 -0.59 -8.63
N ALA A 58 5.08 -1.86 -8.26
CA ALA A 58 3.78 -2.51 -8.24
C ALA A 58 2.81 -1.82 -7.27
N PHE A 59 3.30 -1.44 -6.08
CA PHE A 59 2.52 -0.71 -5.09
C PHE A 59 2.06 0.64 -5.64
N ARG A 60 2.94 1.39 -6.30
CA ARG A 60 2.58 2.69 -6.91
C ARG A 60 1.60 2.54 -8.07
N HIS A 61 1.70 1.46 -8.83
CA HIS A 61 0.71 1.14 -9.86
C HIS A 61 -0.65 0.88 -9.24
N TYR A 62 -0.70 0.00 -8.23
CA TYR A 62 -1.93 -0.31 -7.49
C TYR A 62 -2.57 0.93 -6.86
N GLN A 63 -1.81 1.81 -6.20
CA GLN A 63 -2.34 3.05 -5.61
C GLN A 63 -2.97 3.97 -6.67
N ARG A 64 -2.38 4.05 -7.87
CA ARG A 64 -2.95 4.82 -8.98
C ARG A 64 -4.28 4.23 -9.44
N ASP A 65 -4.32 2.92 -9.65
CA ASP A 65 -5.53 2.23 -10.11
C ASP A 65 -6.65 2.29 -9.07
N LEU A 66 -6.30 2.17 -7.79
CA LEU A 66 -7.24 2.31 -6.68
C LEU A 66 -7.86 3.72 -6.64
N ASN A 67 -7.05 4.77 -6.82
CA ASN A 67 -7.57 6.13 -6.85
C ASN A 67 -8.53 6.35 -8.03
N ILE A 68 -8.20 5.83 -9.21
CA ILE A 68 -9.09 5.89 -10.39
C ILE A 68 -10.39 5.12 -10.11
N PHE A 69 -10.28 3.92 -9.54
CA PHE A 69 -11.41 3.10 -9.15
C PHE A 69 -12.35 3.84 -8.19
N LEU A 70 -11.82 4.46 -7.12
CA LEU A 70 -12.60 5.18 -6.12
C LEU A 70 -13.37 6.37 -6.72
N GLU A 71 -12.77 7.07 -7.69
CA GLU A 71 -13.43 8.15 -8.43
C GLU A 71 -14.54 7.63 -9.36
N LEU A 72 -14.30 6.51 -10.04
CA LEU A 72 -15.24 5.94 -11.01
C LEU A 72 -16.37 5.14 -10.36
N LYS A 73 -16.15 4.49 -9.22
CA LYS A 73 -17.15 3.66 -8.52
C LYS A 73 -18.43 4.43 -8.21
N LYS A 74 -18.32 5.74 -7.92
CA LYS A 74 -19.47 6.63 -7.70
C LYS A 74 -20.41 6.72 -8.91
N LYS A 75 -19.86 6.56 -10.12
CA LYS A 75 -20.59 6.62 -11.40
C LYS A 75 -20.92 5.24 -11.95
N PHE A 76 -20.08 4.25 -11.68
CA PHE A 76 -20.20 2.88 -12.19
C PHE A 76 -20.13 1.88 -11.04
N PRO A 77 -21.28 1.53 -10.43
CA PRO A 77 -21.32 0.65 -9.25
C PRO A 77 -20.85 -0.78 -9.50
N ILE A 78 -20.83 -1.22 -10.77
CA ILE A 78 -20.46 -2.57 -11.21
C ILE A 78 -18.93 -2.68 -11.39
N LEU A 79 -18.19 -1.58 -11.32
CA LEU A 79 -16.74 -1.61 -11.44
C LEU A 79 -16.14 -2.47 -10.32
N GLU A 80 -15.25 -3.38 -10.68
CA GLU A 80 -14.52 -4.21 -9.73
C GLU A 80 -13.27 -3.47 -9.22
N PRO A 81 -12.90 -3.66 -7.93
CA PRO A 81 -11.70 -3.06 -7.37
C PRO A 81 -10.43 -3.67 -8.00
N PRO A 82 -9.31 -2.93 -8.03
CA PRO A 82 -8.04 -3.46 -8.50
C PRO A 82 -7.58 -4.62 -7.62
N LYS A 83 -6.97 -5.63 -8.25
CA LYS A 83 -6.44 -6.79 -7.55
C LYS A 83 -5.29 -6.39 -6.61
N MET A 84 -5.31 -6.96 -5.41
CA MET A 84 -4.25 -6.79 -4.41
C MET A 84 -2.87 -7.20 -4.99
N PRO A 85 -1.79 -6.43 -4.74
CA PRO A 85 -0.45 -6.79 -5.15
C PRO A 85 0.02 -8.12 -4.54
N SER A 86 0.80 -8.89 -5.30
CA SER A 86 1.25 -10.23 -4.90
C SER A 86 2.15 -10.25 -3.65
N PHE A 87 2.81 -9.14 -3.32
CA PHE A 87 3.62 -9.05 -2.11
C PHE A 87 2.79 -9.08 -0.82
N CYS A 88 1.47 -8.86 -0.90
CA CYS A 88 0.54 -9.11 0.21
C CYS A 88 0.25 -10.62 0.40
N GLY A 89 0.85 -11.49 -0.41
CA GLY A 89 0.70 -12.94 -0.30
C GLY A 89 -0.69 -13.41 -0.74
N SER A 90 -1.27 -14.36 0.00
CA SER A 90 -2.61 -14.91 -0.24
C SER A 90 -3.72 -14.14 0.48
N LEU A 91 -3.41 -12.95 1.01
CA LEU A 91 -4.37 -12.12 1.71
C LEU A 91 -5.35 -11.49 0.72
N ASN A 92 -6.57 -11.23 1.19
CA ASN A 92 -7.61 -10.56 0.44
C ASN A 92 -8.04 -9.27 1.15
N ASP A 93 -8.96 -8.56 0.51
CA ASP A 93 -9.61 -7.35 1.01
C ASP A 93 -10.82 -7.66 1.91
N ALA A 94 -10.93 -8.89 2.42
CA ALA A 94 -12.01 -9.27 3.32
C ALA A 94 -12.01 -8.39 4.57
N ALA A 95 -13.19 -8.03 5.05
CA ALA A 95 -13.34 -7.26 6.27
C ALA A 95 -12.77 -8.03 7.46
N GLU A 96 -11.99 -7.34 8.29
CA GLU A 96 -11.51 -7.85 9.57
C GLU A 96 -12.23 -7.09 10.69
N LEU A 97 -12.90 -7.82 11.57
CA LEU A 97 -13.48 -7.27 12.79
C LEU A 97 -12.47 -7.42 13.93
N VAL A 98 -11.87 -6.30 14.32
CA VAL A 98 -10.90 -6.25 15.42
C VAL A 98 -11.64 -6.02 16.73
N LEU A 99 -11.63 -7.02 17.60
CA LEU A 99 -12.21 -6.99 18.93
C LEU A 99 -11.11 -6.91 20.00
N LYS A 100 -11.51 -6.67 21.25
CA LYS A 100 -10.56 -6.67 22.36
C LYS A 100 -10.01 -8.08 22.59
N GLY A 101 -8.81 -8.34 22.07
CA GLY A 101 -8.08 -9.60 22.24
C GLY A 101 -8.31 -10.66 21.15
N CYS A 102 -9.09 -10.37 20.12
CA CYS A 102 -9.23 -11.26 18.97
C CYS A 102 -9.57 -10.52 17.68
N ILE A 103 -9.34 -11.19 16.55
CA ILE A 103 -9.70 -10.71 15.22
C ILE A 103 -10.60 -11.76 14.57
N VAL A 104 -11.72 -11.31 14.01
CA VAL A 104 -12.62 -12.17 13.22
C VAL A 104 -12.50 -11.80 11.76
N ARG A 105 -12.19 -12.78 10.91
CA ARG A 105 -12.11 -12.61 9.46
C ARG A 105 -12.46 -13.90 8.75
N GLU A 106 -13.18 -13.81 7.63
CA GLU A 106 -13.61 -14.97 6.84
C GLU A 106 -14.28 -16.08 7.67
N GLY A 107 -15.13 -15.72 8.64
CA GLY A 107 -15.77 -16.70 9.52
C GLY A 107 -14.81 -17.43 10.47
N LYS A 108 -13.59 -16.91 10.69
CA LYS A 108 -12.58 -17.52 11.57
C LYS A 108 -12.15 -16.53 12.64
N VAL A 109 -11.92 -17.05 13.84
CA VAL A 109 -11.42 -16.31 15.01
C VAL A 109 -9.91 -16.50 15.11
N PHE A 110 -9.21 -15.39 15.31
CA PHE A 110 -7.77 -15.33 15.50
C PHE A 110 -7.43 -14.67 16.84
N ILE A 111 -6.49 -15.26 17.58
CA ILE A 111 -5.88 -14.68 18.78
C ILE A 111 -4.38 -14.62 18.53
N ASP A 112 -3.75 -13.47 18.76
CA ASP A 112 -2.34 -13.22 18.43
C ASP A 112 -1.99 -13.66 17.00
N ASN A 113 -2.87 -13.31 16.06
CA ASN A 113 -2.76 -13.64 14.64
C ASN A 113 -2.79 -15.15 14.29
N LYS A 114 -3.10 -16.03 15.25
CA LYS A 114 -3.23 -17.48 15.04
C LYS A 114 -4.69 -17.88 14.99
N MET A 115 -5.07 -18.67 13.98
CA MET A 115 -6.41 -19.21 13.88
C MET A 115 -6.67 -20.16 15.04
N VAL A 116 -7.73 -19.91 15.80
CA VAL A 116 -8.10 -20.71 16.98
C VAL A 116 -9.33 -21.57 16.72
N ARG A 117 -10.31 -21.02 16.00
CA ARG A 117 -11.56 -21.71 15.62
C ARG A 117 -12.29 -20.99 14.50
N VAL A 118 -13.28 -21.66 13.94
CA VAL A 118 -14.32 -21.07 13.07
C VAL A 118 -15.38 -20.41 13.96
N LEU A 119 -16.09 -19.41 13.43
CA LEU A 119 -17.30 -18.87 14.05
C LEU A 119 -18.36 -19.96 14.15
N THR A 120 -19.22 -19.81 15.14
CA THR A 120 -20.45 -20.59 15.24
C THR A 120 -21.56 -19.88 14.47
N ASP A 121 -22.58 -20.64 14.05
CA ASP A 121 -23.73 -20.08 13.31
C ASP A 121 -24.36 -18.89 14.05
N ASP A 122 -24.43 -18.95 15.39
CA ASP A 122 -24.97 -17.86 16.22
C ASP A 122 -24.13 -16.57 16.17
N GLU A 123 -22.82 -16.68 15.94
CA GLU A 123 -21.89 -15.55 15.86
C GLU A 123 -21.83 -14.94 14.45
N GLU A 124 -22.16 -15.70 13.39
CA GLU A 124 -22.21 -15.17 12.02
C GLU A 124 -23.40 -14.25 11.77
N VAL A 125 -24.47 -14.37 12.58
CA VAL A 125 -25.71 -13.60 12.42
C VAL A 125 -25.68 -12.26 13.19
N GLN A 126 -24.65 -12.01 14.02
CA GLN A 126 -24.48 -10.77 14.79
C GLN A 126 -23.72 -9.69 14.03
#